data_AF-X1EGZ0-F1
#
_entry.id   AF-X1EGZ0-F1
#
_cell.length_a   1.000
_cell.length_b   1.000
_cell.length_c   1.000
_cell.angle_alpha   90.00
_cell.angle_beta   90.00
_cell.angle_gamma   90.00
#
_symmetry.space_group_name_H-M   'P 1'
#
loop_
_entity.id
_entity.type
_entity.pdbx_description
1 polymer ?
#
loop_
_entity_poly.entity_id
_entity_poly.type
_entity_poly.pdbx_seq_one_letter_code
_entity_poly.pdbx_strand_id
1 'polypeptide(L)'
;YKISPLLWQKVRRGLSAGRVQSVALRIIIDREREIQQFIPVEYWTIEAELTRKIPTDKEVTFRAMLVGRIDGTKLDIHNREEAAEISDELRPAGYSVIKVKTKKVTRPPAPPFITSSLQQEAWRKLRFSAKYTMRIAQQLYEGLPIGDEGSVGLITYMRTDSTRVARSDIVEVREFISDKYGAQFVPPHARSFIRSVKGAQEAHEAIRPTKVRREPSLIKPYLTADQFKLYGLIWKRMVASQMSAALFDTTTIDIKARCPDSRADYLFRASSSVSTFAGFTILYTEGKDEAEEKKSPLLPGLEKGDALKLINLFPEQHFTQPPPRFTEATLIKMLEQWGIGRPSTYA
;
A
#
# COMPACT_ATOMS: atom_id res chain seq x y z
N TYR A 1 -19.78 11.03 33.04
CA TYR A 1 -19.65 11.75 34.32
C TYR A 1 -19.40 10.87 35.54
N LYS A 2 -19.93 9.63 35.64
CA LYS A 2 -19.72 8.78 36.83
C LYS A 2 -18.30 8.20 37.00
N ILE A 3 -17.54 8.04 35.91
CA ILE A 3 -16.22 7.36 35.94
C ILE A 3 -15.06 8.32 36.28
N SER A 4 -15.10 9.57 35.82
CA SER A 4 -13.99 10.52 36.07
C SER A 4 -13.69 10.75 37.57
N PRO A 5 -14.69 10.91 38.47
CA PRO A 5 -14.42 11.03 39.91
C PRO A 5 -13.70 9.81 40.50
N LEU A 6 -14.00 8.60 40.01
CA LEU A 6 -13.31 7.38 40.44
C LEU A 6 -11.84 7.38 40.01
N LEU A 7 -11.54 7.82 38.78
CA LEU A 7 -10.15 7.97 38.31
C LEU A 7 -9.37 8.98 39.15
N TRP A 8 -10.02 10.04 39.63
CA TRP A 8 -9.37 11.02 40.50
C TRP A 8 -9.00 10.45 41.86
N GLN A 9 -9.82 9.55 42.40
CA GLN A 9 -9.56 8.88 43.67
C GLN A 9 -8.50 7.78 43.56
N LYS A 10 -8.47 7.04 42.44
CA LYS A 10 -7.65 5.83 42.29
C LYS A 10 -6.37 5.99 41.47
N VAL A 11 -6.28 7.03 40.64
CA VAL A 11 -5.15 7.23 39.71
C VAL A 11 -4.54 8.61 39.88
N ARG A 12 -5.23 9.67 39.42
CA ARG A 12 -4.76 11.06 39.49
C ARG A 12 -5.92 12.03 39.29
N ARG A 13 -5.98 13.09 40.11
CA ARG A 13 -6.94 14.20 39.94
C ARG A 13 -6.76 14.88 38.57
N GLY A 14 -7.87 15.25 37.94
CA GLY A 14 -7.88 15.96 36.65
C GLY A 14 -8.01 15.05 35.41
N LEU A 15 -8.01 13.73 35.56
CA LEU A 15 -8.23 12.81 34.44
C LEU A 15 -9.69 12.79 33.96
N SER A 16 -9.90 12.63 32.65
CA SER A 16 -11.24 12.45 32.07
C SER A 16 -11.43 11.01 31.60
N ALA A 17 -12.63 10.46 31.85
CA ALA A 17 -13.04 9.17 31.30
C ALA A 17 -13.89 9.38 30.05
N GLY A 18 -13.45 8.84 28.91
CA GLY A 18 -14.19 8.89 27.65
C GLY A 18 -14.43 7.49 27.10
N ARG A 19 -15.68 7.13 26.83
CA ARG A 19 -16.05 5.77 26.36
C ARG A 19 -15.25 5.30 25.16
N VAL A 20 -15.04 6.17 24.17
CA VAL A 20 -14.27 5.87 22.96
C VAL A 20 -12.77 6.11 23.18
N GLN A 21 -12.41 7.17 23.89
CA GLN A 21 -11.02 7.53 24.17
C GLN A 21 -10.28 6.45 24.97
N SER A 22 -10.93 5.85 25.98
CA SER A 22 -10.35 4.77 26.78
C SER A 22 -10.14 3.49 25.97
N VAL A 23 -11.00 3.21 24.98
CA VAL A 23 -10.81 2.07 24.06
C VAL A 23 -9.63 2.32 23.12
N ALA A 24 -9.53 3.52 22.55
CA ALA A 24 -8.39 3.90 21.71
C ALA A 24 -7.07 3.84 22.49
N LEU A 25 -7.04 4.34 23.73
CA LEU A 25 -5.88 4.23 24.62
C LEU A 25 -5.52 2.78 24.90
N ARG A 26 -6.51 1.92 25.16
CA ARG A 26 -6.30 0.48 25.37
C ARG A 26 -5.64 -0.18 24.16
N ILE A 27 -6.08 0.13 22.93
CA ILE A 27 -5.47 -0.40 21.70
C ILE A 27 -3.97 -0.08 21.63
N ILE A 28 -3.59 1.15 21.99
CA ILE A 28 -2.17 1.56 22.01
C ILE A 28 -1.39 0.82 23.09
N ILE A 29 -1.96 0.69 24.31
CA ILE A 29 -1.33 -0.02 25.43
C ILE A 29 -1.14 -1.51 25.09
N ASP A 30 -2.16 -2.15 24.52
CA ASP A 30 -2.11 -3.57 24.16
C ASP A 30 -1.02 -3.81 23.09
N ARG A 31 -0.88 -2.92 22.09
CA ARG A 31 0.25 -2.96 21.14
C ARG A 31 1.61 -2.77 21.81
N GLU A 32 1.73 -1.85 22.77
CA GLU A 32 3.02 -1.66 23.47
C GLU A 32 3.39 -2.89 24.30
N ARG A 33 2.39 -3.57 24.90
CA ARG A 33 2.61 -4.85 25.60
C ARG A 33 3.04 -5.95 24.64
N GLU A 34 2.41 -6.07 23.47
CA GLU A 34 2.83 -7.01 22.42
C GLU A 34 4.30 -6.78 22.03
N ILE A 35 4.71 -5.52 21.86
CA ILE A 35 6.10 -5.17 21.53
C ILE A 35 7.06 -5.54 22.67
N GLN A 36 6.70 -5.24 23.92
CA GLN A 36 7.56 -5.53 25.08
C GLN A 36 7.71 -7.03 25.37
N GLN A 37 6.69 -7.83 25.05
CA GLN A 37 6.69 -9.28 25.23
C GLN A 37 7.25 -10.04 24.02
N PHE A 38 7.55 -9.33 22.92
CA PHE A 38 8.03 -9.94 21.69
C PHE A 38 9.46 -10.46 21.85
N ILE A 39 9.67 -11.74 21.55
CA ILE A 39 10.98 -12.38 21.52
C ILE A 39 11.35 -12.58 20.05
N PRO A 40 12.35 -11.86 19.50
CA PRO A 40 12.78 -12.04 18.13
C PRO A 40 13.28 -13.46 17.88
N VAL A 41 12.82 -14.07 16.80
CA VAL A 41 13.27 -15.37 16.31
C VAL A 41 14.20 -15.13 15.12
N GLU A 42 15.38 -15.73 15.17
CA GLU A 42 16.35 -15.75 14.08
C GLU A 42 15.82 -16.60 12.92
N TYR A 43 16.06 -16.14 11.69
CA TYR A 43 15.90 -16.94 10.50
C TYR A 43 16.86 -16.47 9.42
N TRP A 44 17.16 -17.34 8.46
CA TRP A 44 18.05 -17.05 7.36
C TRP A 44 17.34 -17.19 6.01
N THR A 45 17.74 -16.35 5.07
CA THR A 45 17.35 -16.48 3.66
C THR A 45 18.60 -16.70 2.82
N ILE A 46 18.49 -17.48 1.74
CA ILE A 46 19.59 -17.67 0.79
C ILE A 46 19.11 -17.21 -0.59
N GLU A 47 19.80 -16.24 -1.16
CA GLU A 47 19.64 -15.88 -2.57
C GLU A 47 20.81 -16.41 -3.40
N ALA A 48 20.52 -16.89 -4.62
CA ALA A 48 21.50 -17.25 -5.61
C ALA A 48 21.53 -16.20 -6.72
N GLU A 49 22.71 -15.66 -7.02
CA GLU A 49 22.94 -14.89 -8.23
C GLU A 49 23.33 -15.83 -9.37
N LEU A 50 22.53 -15.78 -10.43
CA LEU A 50 22.55 -16.72 -11.53
C LEU A 50 22.69 -15.97 -12.85
N THR A 51 23.36 -16.61 -13.81
CA THR A 51 23.39 -16.16 -15.21
C THR A 51 23.08 -17.33 -16.14
N ARG A 52 22.54 -17.05 -17.32
CA ARG A 52 22.30 -18.09 -18.33
C ARG A 52 23.65 -18.58 -18.88
N LYS A 53 23.82 -19.89 -19.01
CA LYS A 53 25.01 -20.48 -19.66
C LYS A 53 24.91 -20.30 -21.18
N ILE A 54 25.15 -19.09 -21.69
CA ILE A 54 25.32 -18.80 -23.12
C ILE A 54 26.74 -18.25 -23.36
N PRO A 55 27.41 -18.64 -24.46
CA PRO A 55 28.58 -17.92 -24.97
C PRO A 55 28.16 -16.62 -25.68
N THR A 56 27.77 -15.59 -24.92
CA THR A 56 27.49 -14.24 -25.44
C THR A 56 28.19 -13.17 -24.62
N ASP A 57 28.63 -12.08 -25.25
CA ASP A 57 29.49 -11.01 -24.70
C ASP A 57 28.89 -10.18 -23.54
N LYS A 58 27.65 -10.45 -23.08
CA LYS A 58 27.06 -9.78 -21.92
C LYS A 58 26.45 -10.80 -20.96
N GLU A 59 27.16 -11.08 -19.87
CA GLU A 59 26.60 -11.80 -18.72
C GLU A 59 25.57 -10.91 -18.02
N VAL A 60 24.28 -11.24 -18.18
CA VAL A 60 23.20 -10.60 -17.43
C VAL A 60 22.88 -11.49 -16.23
N THR A 61 23.24 -11.02 -15.03
CA THR A 61 22.94 -11.73 -13.79
C THR A 61 21.58 -11.35 -13.23
N PHE A 62 20.99 -12.25 -12.45
CA PHE A 62 19.76 -12.00 -11.69
C PHE A 62 19.78 -12.81 -10.39
N ARG A 63 19.02 -12.36 -9.38
CA ARG A 63 18.88 -13.09 -8.12
C ARG A 63 17.60 -13.93 -8.07
N ALA A 64 17.70 -15.10 -7.49
CA ALA A 64 16.58 -15.97 -7.14
C ALA A 64 16.67 -16.35 -5.67
N MET A 65 15.54 -16.39 -4.98
CA MET A 65 15.45 -16.74 -3.56
C MET A 65 15.18 -18.24 -3.40
N LEU A 66 15.86 -18.89 -2.46
CA LEU A 66 15.56 -20.26 -2.05
C LEU A 66 14.18 -20.30 -1.37
N VAL A 67 13.25 -21.10 -1.89
CA VAL A 67 11.86 -21.17 -1.39
C VAL A 67 11.47 -22.53 -0.83
N GLY A 68 12.37 -23.53 -0.93
CA GLY A 68 12.13 -24.88 -0.41
C GLY A 68 12.80 -25.95 -1.24
N ARG A 69 12.28 -27.18 -1.13
CA ARG A 69 12.66 -28.33 -1.96
C ARG A 69 11.68 -28.51 -3.12
N ILE A 70 12.12 -29.20 -4.17
CA ILE A 70 11.30 -29.41 -5.38
C ILE A 70 10.06 -30.28 -5.13
N ASP A 71 10.07 -31.11 -4.09
CA ASP A 71 8.95 -31.96 -3.66
C ASP A 71 7.85 -31.18 -2.92
N GLY A 72 8.05 -29.87 -2.70
CA GLY A 72 7.10 -29.00 -2.00
C GLY A 72 7.38 -28.86 -0.50
N THR A 73 8.41 -29.54 0.03
CA THR A 73 8.84 -29.37 1.42
C THR A 73 9.36 -27.96 1.63
N LYS A 74 8.76 -27.23 2.58
CA LYS A 74 9.26 -25.92 3.00
C LYS A 74 10.60 -26.07 3.68
N LEU A 75 11.46 -25.08 3.50
CA LEU A 75 12.77 -25.03 4.12
C LEU A 75 12.84 -23.77 4.99
N ASP A 76 12.76 -23.97 6.29
CA ASP A 76 12.97 -22.92 7.29
C ASP A 76 14.43 -23.06 7.78
N ILE A 77 15.21 -22.00 7.71
CA ILE A 77 16.64 -21.98 8.07
C ILE A 77 16.77 -21.16 9.35
N HIS A 78 17.10 -21.81 10.46
CA HIS A 78 16.93 -21.22 11.79
C HIS A 78 18.18 -20.53 12.33
N ASN A 79 19.35 -20.91 11.83
CA ASN A 79 20.64 -20.48 12.35
C ASN A 79 21.71 -20.47 11.25
N ARG A 80 22.88 -19.95 11.61
CA ARG A 80 24.03 -19.79 10.71
C ARG A 80 24.57 -21.13 10.22
N GLU A 81 24.58 -22.14 11.09
CA GLU A 81 25.10 -23.48 10.79
C GLU A 81 24.28 -24.14 9.68
N GLU A 82 22.95 -24.16 9.81
CA GLU A 82 22.02 -24.64 8.77
C GLU A 82 22.20 -23.87 7.46
N ALA A 83 22.33 -22.53 7.53
CA ALA A 83 22.53 -21.71 6.35
C ALA A 83 23.86 -22.03 5.64
N ALA A 84 24.92 -22.31 6.41
CA ALA A 84 26.23 -22.69 5.88
C ALA A 84 26.20 -24.07 5.24
N GLU A 85 25.59 -25.08 5.90
CA GLU A 85 25.43 -26.43 5.36
C GLU A 85 24.69 -26.41 4.01
N ILE A 86 23.55 -25.72 3.96
CA ILE A 86 22.78 -25.57 2.72
C ILE A 86 23.60 -24.82 1.65
N SER A 87 24.32 -23.77 2.04
CA SER A 87 25.16 -23.01 1.10
C SER A 87 26.27 -23.89 0.50
N ASP A 88 26.88 -24.76 1.30
CA ASP A 88 27.94 -25.66 0.86
C ASP A 88 27.41 -26.75 -0.08
N GLU A 89 26.20 -27.28 0.16
CA GLU A 89 25.51 -28.16 -0.80
C GLU A 89 25.19 -27.45 -2.13
N LEU A 90 24.84 -26.15 -2.09
CA LEU A 90 24.42 -25.37 -3.24
C LEU A 90 25.57 -24.88 -4.14
N ARG A 91 26.78 -24.73 -3.61
CA ARG A 91 27.97 -24.30 -4.38
C ARG A 91 28.28 -25.21 -5.58
N PRO A 92 28.35 -26.55 -5.43
CA PRO A 92 28.60 -27.45 -6.55
C PRO A 92 27.33 -27.79 -7.36
N ALA A 93 26.17 -27.21 -7.03
CA ALA A 93 24.90 -27.60 -7.63
C ALA A 93 24.78 -27.21 -9.11
N GLY A 94 24.06 -28.04 -9.88
CA GLY A 94 23.61 -27.72 -11.23
C GLY A 94 22.29 -26.96 -11.20
N TYR A 95 22.26 -25.77 -11.81
CA TYR A 95 21.06 -24.92 -11.85
C TYR A 95 20.37 -25.00 -13.22
N SER A 96 19.05 -25.18 -13.22
CA SER A 96 18.26 -25.20 -14.46
C SER A 96 16.85 -24.65 -14.24
N VAL A 97 16.32 -23.98 -15.26
CA VAL A 97 14.95 -23.45 -15.23
C VAL A 97 13.96 -24.60 -15.43
N ILE A 98 13.04 -24.80 -14.50
CA ILE A 98 12.02 -25.87 -14.61
C ILE A 98 10.64 -25.33 -15.00
N LYS A 99 10.39 -24.04 -14.76
CA LYS A 99 9.11 -23.42 -15.06
C LYS A 99 9.27 -21.91 -15.22
N VAL A 100 8.64 -21.38 -16.27
CA VAL A 100 8.46 -19.95 -16.48
C VAL A 100 6.96 -19.71 -16.60
N LYS A 101 6.43 -18.78 -15.81
CA LYS A 101 5.01 -18.44 -15.83
C LYS A 101 4.82 -16.94 -15.84
N THR A 102 4.27 -16.43 -16.93
CA THR A 102 3.85 -15.03 -17.03
C THR A 102 2.34 -14.93 -16.85
N LYS A 103 1.89 -14.01 -16.01
CA LYS A 103 0.49 -13.69 -15.81
C LYS A 103 0.26 -12.19 -15.93
N LYS A 104 -0.84 -11.82 -16.55
CA LYS A 104 -1.37 -10.45 -16.50
C LYS A 104 -2.00 -10.22 -15.13
N VAL A 105 -1.47 -9.25 -14.40
CA VAL A 105 -1.97 -8.80 -13.10
C VAL A 105 -2.61 -7.43 -13.27
N THR A 106 -3.85 -7.29 -12.82
CA THR A 106 -4.60 -6.03 -12.85
C THR A 106 -4.63 -5.41 -11.47
N ARG A 107 -4.23 -4.15 -11.35
CA ARG A 107 -4.34 -3.36 -10.13
C ARG A 107 -5.43 -2.31 -10.30
N PRO A 108 -6.59 -2.43 -9.64
CA PRO A 108 -7.64 -1.42 -9.71
C PRO A 108 -7.26 -0.15 -8.93
N PRO A 109 -7.82 1.02 -9.29
CA PRO A 109 -7.71 2.21 -8.46
C PRO A 109 -8.49 2.04 -7.16
N ALA A 110 -8.09 2.81 -6.16
CA ALA A 110 -8.77 2.86 -4.89
C ALA A 110 -9.99 3.84 -4.95
N PRO A 111 -11.01 3.67 -4.09
CA PRO A 111 -12.24 4.48 -4.14
C PRO A 111 -11.97 5.97 -3.85
N PRO A 112 -12.90 6.88 -4.19
CA PRO A 112 -12.90 8.26 -3.68
C PRO A 112 -12.74 8.31 -2.15
N PHE A 113 -12.26 9.44 -1.62
CA PHE A 113 -12.00 9.54 -0.20
C PHE A 113 -13.28 9.50 0.64
N ILE A 114 -13.22 8.76 1.74
CA ILE A 114 -14.00 9.00 2.95
C ILE A 114 -13.11 9.61 4.02
N THR A 115 -13.69 10.02 5.15
CA THR A 115 -12.97 10.72 6.22
C THR A 115 -11.73 9.97 6.71
N SER A 116 -11.89 8.67 7.00
CA SER A 116 -10.81 7.80 7.49
C SER A 116 -9.66 7.70 6.48
N SER A 117 -9.99 7.43 5.21
CA SER A 117 -9.01 7.29 4.13
C SER A 117 -8.31 8.61 3.78
N LEU A 118 -9.00 9.76 3.89
CA LEU A 118 -8.40 11.08 3.70
C LEU A 118 -7.36 11.36 4.79
N GLN A 119 -7.71 11.14 6.06
CA GLN A 119 -6.80 11.35 7.18
C GLN A 119 -5.58 10.43 7.10
N GLN A 120 -5.79 9.15 6.73
CA GLN A 120 -4.69 8.20 6.50
C GLN A 120 -3.72 8.68 5.41
N GLU A 121 -4.24 9.06 4.24
CA GLU A 121 -3.38 9.47 3.12
C GLU A 121 -2.75 10.86 3.33
N ALA A 122 -3.43 11.77 4.03
CA ALA A 122 -2.86 13.06 4.42
C ALA A 122 -1.68 12.87 5.39
N TRP A 123 -1.77 11.93 6.34
CA TRP A 123 -0.64 11.56 7.18
C TRP A 123 0.51 10.95 6.36
N ARG A 124 0.19 9.96 5.50
CA ARG A 124 1.20 9.22 4.72
C ARG A 124 1.91 10.07 3.67
N LYS A 125 1.24 11.04 3.06
CA LYS A 125 1.81 11.83 1.94
C LYS A 125 2.15 13.26 2.30
N LEU A 126 1.40 13.87 3.22
CA LEU A 126 1.54 15.29 3.58
C LEU A 126 2.08 15.50 5.00
N ARG A 127 2.17 14.43 5.81
CA ARG A 127 2.53 14.48 7.23
C ARG A 127 1.59 15.35 8.07
N PHE A 128 0.32 15.47 7.64
CA PHE A 128 -0.71 16.18 8.38
C PHE A 128 -1.33 15.25 9.42
N SER A 129 -1.47 15.72 10.66
CA SER A 129 -2.30 15.03 11.66
C SER A 129 -3.78 15.03 11.25
N ALA A 130 -4.56 14.15 11.85
CA ALA A 130 -6.01 14.04 11.63
C ALA A 130 -6.70 15.38 11.93
N LYS A 131 -6.40 15.99 13.08
CA LYS A 131 -6.92 17.32 13.46
C LYS A 131 -6.56 18.40 12.45
N TYR A 132 -5.31 18.43 11.98
CA TYR A 132 -4.85 19.40 11.00
C TYR A 132 -5.54 19.21 9.65
N THR A 133 -5.64 17.96 9.20
CA THR A 133 -6.33 17.57 7.96
C THR A 133 -7.78 18.02 7.98
N MET A 134 -8.52 17.75 9.08
CA MET A 134 -9.93 18.12 9.18
C MET A 134 -10.13 19.63 9.23
N ARG A 135 -9.20 20.39 9.83
CA ARG A 135 -9.25 21.87 9.83
C ARG A 135 -9.11 22.43 8.41
N ILE A 136 -8.15 21.94 7.62
CA ILE A 136 -7.97 22.39 6.24
C ILE A 136 -9.14 21.94 5.35
N ALA A 137 -9.64 20.72 5.53
CA ALA A 137 -10.81 20.22 4.81
C ALA A 137 -12.07 21.05 5.11
N GLN A 138 -12.27 21.50 6.36
CA GLN A 138 -13.35 22.41 6.73
C GLN A 138 -13.29 23.70 5.91
N GLN A 139 -12.11 24.32 5.80
CA GLN A 139 -11.93 25.55 5.03
C GLN A 139 -12.23 25.35 3.54
N LEU A 140 -11.76 24.23 2.97
CA LEU A 140 -12.05 23.88 1.57
C LEU A 140 -13.54 23.63 1.32
N TYR A 141 -14.29 23.14 2.33
CA TYR A 141 -15.73 22.90 2.26
C TYR A 141 -16.54 24.19 2.40
N GLU A 142 -16.26 25.00 3.42
CA GLU A 142 -16.98 26.26 3.71
C GLU A 142 -16.79 27.31 2.61
N GLY A 143 -15.61 27.29 1.97
CA GLY A 143 -15.32 28.04 0.77
C GLY A 143 -14.13 28.97 0.91
N LEU A 144 -13.52 29.27 -0.24
CA LEU A 144 -12.37 30.17 -0.36
C LEU A 144 -12.64 31.15 -1.52
N PRO A 145 -12.09 32.37 -1.49
CA PRO A 145 -12.20 33.31 -2.60
C PRO A 145 -11.41 32.80 -3.81
N ILE A 146 -12.09 32.51 -4.91
CA ILE A 146 -11.50 32.00 -6.16
C ILE A 146 -11.77 32.97 -7.30
N GLY A 147 -10.80 33.87 -7.58
CA GLY A 147 -10.89 34.83 -8.68
C GLY A 147 -12.25 35.52 -8.75
N ASP A 148 -12.84 35.52 -9.94
CA ASP A 148 -14.15 36.12 -10.21
C ASP A 148 -15.34 35.21 -9.79
N GLU A 149 -15.10 33.96 -9.38
CA GLU A 149 -16.16 33.06 -8.87
C GLU A 149 -16.61 33.42 -7.45
N GLY A 150 -15.90 34.32 -6.76
CA GLY A 150 -16.18 34.68 -5.37
C GLY A 150 -15.84 33.56 -4.39
N SER A 151 -16.49 33.55 -3.22
CA SER A 151 -16.26 32.50 -2.21
C SER A 151 -17.02 31.23 -2.57
N VAL A 152 -16.30 30.15 -2.86
CA VAL A 152 -16.88 28.88 -3.31
C VAL A 152 -16.32 27.69 -2.53
N GLY A 153 -17.19 26.75 -2.17
CA GLY A 153 -16.80 25.44 -1.65
C GLY A 153 -16.06 24.62 -2.73
N LEU A 154 -14.84 24.19 -2.42
CA LEU A 154 -13.97 23.45 -3.33
C LEU A 154 -14.15 21.94 -3.23
N ILE A 155 -14.60 21.44 -2.06
CA ILE A 155 -14.83 20.01 -1.83
C ILE A 155 -16.22 19.76 -1.25
N THR A 156 -16.70 18.53 -1.39
CA THR A 156 -17.90 18.04 -0.68
C THR A 156 -17.65 17.87 0.82
N TYR A 157 -18.72 17.60 1.58
CA TYR A 157 -18.65 17.47 3.03
C TYR A 157 -17.63 16.40 3.48
N MET A 158 -16.66 16.83 4.29
CA MET A 158 -15.48 16.04 4.67
C MET A 158 -15.71 15.03 5.80
N ARG A 159 -16.89 15.00 6.42
CA ARG A 159 -17.26 14.02 7.46
C ARG A 159 -18.27 13.02 6.89
N THR A 160 -17.74 12.08 6.12
CA THR A 160 -18.50 11.03 5.42
C THR A 160 -17.81 9.68 5.58
N ASP A 161 -18.61 8.62 5.60
CA ASP A 161 -18.21 7.21 5.50
C ASP A 161 -18.62 6.59 4.15
N SER A 162 -19.19 7.40 3.25
CA SER A 162 -19.70 6.99 1.94
C SER A 162 -18.69 7.25 0.83
N THR A 163 -18.41 6.24 0.02
CA THR A 163 -17.61 6.36 -1.21
C THR A 163 -18.46 6.71 -2.45
N ARG A 164 -19.76 7.00 -2.27
CA ARG A 164 -20.70 7.29 -3.35
C ARG A 164 -20.42 8.65 -3.97
N VAL A 165 -20.60 8.74 -5.29
CA VAL A 165 -20.55 9.99 -6.05
C VAL A 165 -21.77 10.06 -6.94
N ALA A 166 -22.38 11.24 -7.08
CA ALA A 166 -23.48 11.47 -8.00
C ALA A 166 -23.11 11.10 -9.45
N ARG A 167 -24.11 10.60 -10.18
CA ARG A 167 -23.91 10.10 -11.54
C ARG A 167 -23.44 11.21 -12.49
N SER A 168 -23.94 12.44 -12.33
CA SER A 168 -23.52 13.62 -13.09
C SER A 168 -22.02 13.88 -12.96
N ASP A 169 -21.49 13.85 -11.74
CA ASP A 169 -20.08 14.12 -11.46
C ASP A 169 -19.17 12.99 -11.95
N ILE A 170 -19.66 11.74 -11.92
CA ILE A 170 -18.94 10.61 -12.53
C ILE A 170 -18.82 10.78 -14.05
N VAL A 171 -19.87 11.29 -14.71
CA VAL A 171 -19.83 11.60 -16.14
C VAL A 171 -18.81 12.70 -16.41
N GLU A 172 -18.87 13.82 -15.68
CA GLU A 172 -17.93 14.95 -15.83
C GLU A 172 -16.47 14.51 -15.63
N VAL A 173 -16.20 13.69 -14.61
CA VAL A 173 -14.84 13.17 -14.34
C VAL A 173 -14.36 12.26 -15.47
N ARG A 174 -15.24 11.41 -16.04
CA ARG A 174 -14.87 10.52 -17.15
C ARG A 174 -14.57 11.29 -18.43
N GLU A 175 -15.37 12.31 -18.73
CA GLU A 175 -15.13 13.23 -19.85
C GLU A 175 -13.78 13.94 -19.66
N PHE A 176 -13.54 14.50 -18.47
CA PHE A 176 -12.27 15.13 -18.14
C PHE A 176 -11.08 14.17 -18.32
N ILE A 177 -11.21 12.90 -17.90
CA ILE A 177 -10.16 11.90 -18.08
C ILE A 177 -9.90 11.64 -19.58
N SER A 178 -10.98 11.52 -20.37
CA SER A 178 -10.88 11.34 -21.82
C SER A 178 -10.15 12.51 -22.48
N ASP A 179 -10.57 13.74 -22.17
CA ASP A 179 -10.01 14.98 -22.72
C ASP A 179 -8.53 15.13 -22.39
N LYS A 180 -8.15 14.82 -21.14
CA LYS A 180 -6.83 15.16 -20.61
C LYS A 180 -5.81 14.03 -20.72
N TYR A 181 -6.22 12.79 -20.51
CA TYR A 181 -5.32 11.62 -20.46
C TYR A 181 -5.53 10.70 -21.68
N GLY A 182 -6.66 10.81 -22.37
CA GLY A 182 -7.00 9.99 -23.53
C GLY A 182 -7.93 8.82 -23.20
N ALA A 183 -8.66 8.35 -24.23
CA ALA A 183 -9.72 7.35 -24.11
C ALA A 183 -9.28 6.04 -23.42
N GLN A 184 -8.03 5.60 -23.60
CA GLN A 184 -7.48 4.39 -22.97
C GLN A 184 -7.45 4.44 -21.43
N PHE A 185 -7.45 5.64 -20.85
CA PHE A 185 -7.50 5.83 -19.39
C PHE A 185 -8.93 5.88 -18.84
N VAL A 186 -9.95 5.79 -19.70
CA VAL A 186 -11.35 5.71 -19.29
C VAL A 186 -11.79 4.23 -19.34
N PRO A 187 -12.21 3.63 -18.21
CA PRO A 187 -12.70 2.26 -18.22
C PRO A 187 -14.03 2.18 -19.00
N PRO A 188 -14.33 1.04 -19.66
CA PRO A 188 -15.56 0.87 -20.45
C PRO A 188 -16.83 1.18 -19.67
N HIS A 189 -16.86 0.81 -18.38
CA HIS A 189 -17.95 1.11 -17.47
C HIS A 189 -17.48 2.03 -16.33
N ALA A 190 -18.38 2.90 -15.85
CA ALA A 190 -18.13 3.72 -14.69
C ALA A 190 -17.87 2.84 -13.46
N ARG A 191 -16.91 3.25 -12.62
CA ARG A 191 -16.55 2.49 -11.42
C ARG A 191 -17.48 2.88 -10.29
N SER A 192 -18.17 1.88 -9.74
CA SER A 192 -18.99 2.02 -8.55
C SER A 192 -18.28 1.44 -7.34
N PHE A 193 -18.19 2.23 -6.27
CA PHE A 193 -17.61 1.83 -5.00
C PHE A 193 -18.71 1.94 -3.95
N ILE A 194 -19.56 0.91 -3.86
CA ILE A 194 -20.59 0.85 -2.83
C ILE A 194 -20.05 -0.06 -1.74
N ARG A 195 -19.90 0.49 -0.53
CA ARG A 195 -19.53 -0.27 0.66
C ARG A 195 -20.57 0.02 1.74
N SER A 196 -21.38 -0.97 2.09
CA SER A 196 -22.31 -0.85 3.21
C SER A 196 -21.51 -0.87 4.51
N VAL A 197 -21.50 0.24 5.24
CA VAL A 197 -20.94 0.29 6.60
C VAL A 197 -22.09 0.16 7.60
N LYS A 198 -21.97 -0.77 8.56
CA LYS A 198 -23.04 -1.04 9.54
C LYS A 198 -23.28 0.20 10.42
N GLY A 199 -24.46 0.82 10.29
CA GLY A 199 -24.81 2.07 10.99
C GLY A 199 -24.26 3.33 10.33
N ALA A 200 -24.00 3.29 9.01
CA ALA A 200 -23.57 4.44 8.23
C ALA A 200 -24.62 5.55 8.19
N GLN A 201 -24.15 6.80 8.15
CA GLN A 201 -24.99 7.95 7.86
C GLN A 201 -25.02 8.15 6.33
N GLU A 202 -25.78 7.29 5.63
CA GLU A 202 -25.79 7.12 4.16
C GLU A 202 -26.26 8.35 3.33
N ALA A 203 -26.46 9.51 3.97
CA ALA A 203 -26.94 10.72 3.32
C ALA A 203 -25.85 11.54 2.60
N HIS A 204 -24.58 11.17 2.73
CA HIS A 204 -23.46 11.95 2.20
C HIS A 204 -22.74 11.28 1.03
N GLU A 205 -22.12 12.10 0.19
CA GLU A 205 -21.21 11.66 -0.86
C GLU A 205 -19.79 11.47 -0.31
N ALA A 206 -18.92 10.90 -1.14
CA ALA A 206 -17.48 10.90 -0.93
C ALA A 206 -16.91 12.32 -0.87
N ILE A 207 -15.73 12.44 -0.26
CA ILE A 207 -14.91 13.65 -0.27
C ILE A 207 -14.24 13.78 -1.64
N ARG A 208 -14.70 14.74 -2.43
CA ARG A 208 -14.27 14.99 -3.81
C ARG A 208 -14.30 16.49 -4.11
N PRO A 209 -13.66 16.93 -5.20
CA PRO A 209 -13.87 18.28 -5.71
C PRO A 209 -15.34 18.51 -6.07
N THR A 210 -15.83 19.72 -5.86
CA THR A 210 -17.17 20.14 -6.31
C THR A 210 -17.26 20.33 -7.82
N LYS A 211 -16.12 20.60 -8.49
CA LYS A 211 -15.98 20.63 -9.96
C LYS A 211 -14.64 20.00 -10.34
N VAL A 212 -14.61 19.02 -11.24
CA VAL A 212 -13.33 18.37 -11.61
C VAL A 212 -12.42 19.30 -12.41
N ARG A 213 -13.00 20.21 -13.21
CA ARG A 213 -12.26 21.18 -14.03
C ARG A 213 -11.54 22.26 -13.21
N ARG A 214 -11.80 22.36 -11.90
CA ARG A 214 -10.95 23.14 -10.96
C ARG A 214 -9.67 22.37 -10.68
N GLU A 215 -8.83 22.24 -11.70
CA GLU A 215 -7.57 21.53 -11.54
C GLU A 215 -6.68 22.21 -10.49
N PRO A 216 -5.91 21.44 -9.69
CA PRO A 216 -5.07 22.03 -8.64
C PRO A 216 -4.15 23.13 -9.16
N SER A 217 -3.54 22.96 -10.35
CA SER A 217 -2.66 23.96 -10.97
C SER A 217 -3.33 25.30 -11.24
N LEU A 218 -4.61 25.29 -11.64
CA LEU A 218 -5.36 26.48 -12.01
C LEU A 218 -5.79 27.29 -10.79
N ILE A 219 -6.12 26.61 -9.69
CA ILE A 219 -6.58 27.28 -8.47
C ILE A 219 -5.47 27.53 -7.44
N LYS A 220 -4.25 27.04 -7.70
CA LYS A 220 -3.09 27.21 -6.81
C LYS A 220 -2.85 28.66 -6.34
N PRO A 221 -2.98 29.71 -7.18
CA PRO A 221 -2.73 31.09 -6.75
C PRO A 221 -3.67 31.57 -5.63
N TYR A 222 -4.85 30.95 -5.48
CA TYR A 222 -5.87 31.33 -4.50
C TYR A 222 -5.78 30.53 -3.19
N LEU A 223 -4.87 29.56 -3.12
CA LEU A 223 -4.77 28.63 -2.00
C LEU A 223 -3.47 28.84 -1.22
N THR A 224 -3.56 28.70 0.10
CA THR A 224 -2.36 28.48 0.91
C THR A 224 -1.68 27.17 0.51
N ALA A 225 -0.39 27.02 0.82
CA ALA A 225 0.37 25.81 0.47
C ALA A 225 -0.30 24.52 0.97
N ASP A 226 -0.87 24.52 2.17
CA ASP A 226 -1.48 23.33 2.76
C ASP A 226 -2.89 23.05 2.23
N GLN A 227 -3.67 24.09 1.93
CA GLN A 227 -4.94 23.94 1.20
C GLN A 227 -4.70 23.36 -0.19
N PHE A 228 -3.69 23.87 -0.92
CA PHE A 228 -3.30 23.36 -2.23
C PHE A 228 -2.88 21.88 -2.16
N LYS A 229 -2.07 21.50 -1.17
CA LYS A 229 -1.66 20.10 -0.96
C LYS A 229 -2.85 19.18 -0.70
N LEU A 230 -3.74 19.55 0.23
CA LEU A 230 -4.88 18.70 0.59
C LEU A 230 -5.93 18.63 -0.54
N TYR A 231 -6.24 19.76 -1.18
CA TYR A 231 -7.10 19.80 -2.35
C TYR A 231 -6.53 18.96 -3.49
N GLY A 232 -5.24 19.11 -3.78
CA GLY A 232 -4.55 18.32 -4.81
C GLY A 232 -4.59 16.83 -4.50
N LEU A 233 -4.49 16.43 -3.23
CA LEU A 233 -4.65 15.03 -2.80
C LEU A 233 -6.07 14.52 -3.09
N ILE A 234 -7.10 15.26 -2.67
CA ILE A 234 -8.52 14.92 -2.88
C ILE A 234 -8.84 14.82 -4.38
N TRP A 235 -8.39 15.81 -5.16
CA TRP A 235 -8.60 15.87 -6.60
C TRP A 235 -7.99 14.68 -7.32
N LYS A 236 -6.71 14.38 -7.04
CA LYS A 236 -6.01 13.23 -7.66
C LYS A 236 -6.71 11.91 -7.33
N ARG A 237 -7.17 11.74 -6.09
CA ARG A 237 -7.88 10.52 -5.67
C ARG A 237 -9.22 10.37 -6.39
N MET A 238 -10.00 11.44 -6.50
CA MET A 238 -11.28 11.41 -7.20
C MET A 238 -11.11 11.02 -8.68
N VAL A 239 -10.22 11.71 -9.38
CA VAL A 239 -9.97 11.44 -10.81
C VAL A 239 -9.43 10.03 -11.01
N ALA A 240 -8.41 9.63 -10.25
CA ALA A 240 -7.82 8.29 -10.34
C ALA A 240 -8.84 7.17 -10.04
N SER A 241 -9.81 7.40 -9.16
CA SER A 241 -10.85 6.41 -8.84
C SER A 241 -11.70 6.01 -10.04
N GLN A 242 -11.80 6.86 -11.07
CA GLN A 242 -12.57 6.61 -12.29
C GLN A 242 -11.68 6.27 -13.49
N MET A 243 -10.36 6.17 -13.32
CA MET A 243 -9.43 5.78 -14.39
C MET A 243 -9.36 4.26 -14.60
N SER A 244 -8.82 3.86 -15.75
CA SER A 244 -8.50 2.46 -16.08
C SER A 244 -7.50 1.87 -15.06
N ALA A 245 -7.60 0.56 -14.85
CA ALA A 245 -6.68 -0.14 -13.95
C ALA A 245 -5.24 -0.12 -14.51
N ALA A 246 -4.25 -0.22 -13.63
CA ALA A 246 -2.88 -0.48 -14.05
C ALA A 246 -2.72 -1.97 -14.38
N LEU A 247 -1.99 -2.28 -15.44
CA LEU A 247 -1.75 -3.64 -15.92
C LEU A 247 -0.26 -3.95 -15.84
N PHE A 248 0.05 -5.16 -15.37
CA PHE A 248 1.41 -5.66 -15.21
C PHE A 248 1.52 -7.06 -15.80
N ASP A 249 2.64 -7.35 -16.43
CA ASP A 249 3.05 -8.72 -16.72
C ASP A 249 3.99 -9.17 -15.61
N THR A 250 3.52 -10.09 -14.77
CA THR A 250 4.32 -10.69 -13.71
C THR A 250 4.84 -12.04 -14.17
N THR A 251 6.16 -12.16 -14.28
CA THR A 251 6.85 -13.40 -14.65
C THR A 251 7.47 -14.01 -13.40
N THR A 252 7.10 -15.25 -13.10
CA THR A 252 7.70 -16.07 -12.04
C THR A 252 8.50 -17.20 -12.68
N ILE A 253 9.74 -17.38 -12.23
CA ILE A 253 10.67 -18.39 -12.71
C ILE A 253 11.02 -19.31 -11.55
N ASP A 254 10.73 -20.60 -11.71
CA ASP A 254 11.16 -21.63 -10.77
C ASP A 254 12.43 -22.31 -11.33
N ILE A 255 13.44 -22.40 -10.48
CA ILE A 255 14.78 -22.86 -10.80
C ILE A 255 15.11 -24.03 -9.88
N LYS A 256 15.50 -25.14 -10.49
CA LYS A 256 15.96 -26.33 -9.78
C LYS A 256 17.46 -26.22 -9.56
N ALA A 257 17.91 -26.41 -8.32
CA ALA A 257 19.31 -26.62 -7.97
C ALA A 257 19.49 -28.09 -7.58
N ARG A 258 20.20 -28.83 -8.42
CA ARG A 258 20.55 -30.24 -8.19
C ARG A 258 21.91 -30.34 -7.55
N CYS A 259 21.96 -30.73 -6.28
CA CYS A 259 23.21 -30.95 -5.56
C CYS A 259 23.69 -32.38 -5.79
N PRO A 260 25.00 -32.63 -6.03
CA PRO A 260 25.53 -33.97 -6.29
C PRO A 260 25.30 -34.96 -5.14
N ASP A 261 25.46 -34.50 -3.89
CA ASP A 261 25.48 -35.34 -2.69
C ASP A 261 24.17 -35.29 -1.88
N SER A 262 23.19 -34.49 -2.32
CA SER A 262 21.93 -34.29 -1.60
C SER A 262 20.84 -35.24 -2.10
N ARG A 263 20.02 -35.73 -1.17
CA ARG A 263 18.90 -36.64 -1.50
C ARG A 263 17.73 -35.94 -2.19
N ALA A 264 17.64 -34.62 -2.15
CA ALA A 264 16.56 -33.85 -2.75
C ALA A 264 17.09 -32.57 -3.40
N ASP A 265 16.45 -32.18 -4.50
CA ASP A 265 16.80 -30.94 -5.19
C ASP A 265 16.15 -29.72 -4.51
N TYR A 266 16.86 -28.60 -4.50
CA TYR A 266 16.36 -27.32 -4.01
C TYR A 266 15.59 -26.56 -5.08
N LEU A 267 14.67 -25.73 -4.63
CA LEU A 267 13.83 -24.88 -5.45
C LEU A 267 14.12 -23.40 -5.16
N PHE A 268 14.65 -22.72 -6.17
CA PHE A 268 14.80 -21.27 -6.20
C PHE A 268 13.66 -20.65 -6.99
N ARG A 269 13.27 -19.42 -6.60
CA ARG A 269 12.26 -18.63 -7.29
C ARG A 269 12.73 -17.21 -7.51
N ALA A 270 12.58 -16.74 -8.74
CA ALA A 270 12.71 -15.34 -9.08
C ALA A 270 11.37 -14.81 -9.60
N SER A 271 11.06 -13.54 -9.34
CA SER A 271 9.87 -12.89 -9.86
C SER A 271 10.17 -11.48 -10.31
N SER A 272 9.62 -11.10 -11.46
CA SER A 272 9.68 -9.73 -11.97
C SER A 272 8.30 -9.28 -12.41
N SER A 273 8.04 -7.99 -12.30
CA SER A 273 6.77 -7.39 -12.68
C SER A 273 7.03 -6.16 -13.54
N VAL A 274 6.54 -6.21 -14.78
CA VAL A 274 6.72 -5.14 -15.76
C VAL A 274 5.38 -4.46 -15.99
N SER A 275 5.33 -3.13 -15.82
CA SER A 275 4.13 -2.35 -16.10
C SER A 275 3.86 -2.32 -17.60
N THR A 276 2.77 -2.96 -18.05
CA THR A 276 2.31 -2.93 -19.45
C THR A 276 1.37 -1.77 -19.73
N PHE A 277 0.66 -1.29 -18.70
CA PHE A 277 -0.15 -0.08 -18.78
C PHE A 277 -0.24 0.60 -17.41
N ALA A 278 0.13 1.87 -17.33
CA ALA A 278 0.17 2.58 -16.05
C ALA A 278 -1.23 2.86 -15.47
N GLY A 279 -2.28 2.98 -16.29
CA GLY A 279 -3.65 3.26 -15.82
C GLY A 279 -3.70 4.44 -14.85
N PHE A 280 -4.47 4.32 -13.79
CA PHE A 280 -4.61 5.35 -12.74
C PHE A 280 -3.30 5.76 -12.04
N THR A 281 -2.24 4.92 -12.09
CA THR A 281 -0.98 5.18 -11.36
C THR A 281 -0.18 6.35 -11.92
N ILE A 282 -0.48 6.80 -13.15
CA ILE A 282 0.11 8.03 -13.68
C ILE A 282 -0.26 9.26 -12.83
N LEU A 283 -1.39 9.17 -12.12
CA LEU A 283 -1.93 10.28 -11.34
C LEU A 283 -1.82 10.06 -9.84
N TYR A 284 -2.11 8.84 -9.38
CA TYR A 284 -2.22 8.57 -7.96
C TYR A 284 -1.90 7.11 -7.61
N THR A 285 -1.14 6.92 -6.54
CA THR A 285 -0.93 5.62 -5.87
C THR A 285 -1.02 5.86 -4.36
N GLU A 286 -1.68 4.97 -3.62
CA GLU A 286 -1.77 5.06 -2.15
C GLU A 286 -0.38 5.06 -1.49
N GLY A 287 -0.24 5.80 -0.39
CA GLY A 287 0.93 5.68 0.45
C GLY A 287 0.96 4.31 1.15
N LYS A 288 2.15 3.76 1.36
CA LYS A 288 2.36 2.60 2.23
C LYS A 288 2.93 3.09 3.56
N ASP A 289 2.53 2.43 4.65
CA ASP A 289 3.04 2.72 6.00
C ASP A 289 4.46 2.17 6.22
N GLU A 290 4.84 1.15 5.43
CA GLU A 290 6.19 0.58 5.38
C GLU A 290 6.91 1.01 4.08
N ALA A 291 8.24 1.07 4.13
CA ALA A 291 9.07 1.38 2.97
C ALA A 291 8.80 0.39 1.83
N GLU A 292 8.77 0.86 0.58
CA GLU A 292 8.65 -0.05 -0.56
C GLU A 292 9.84 -1.02 -0.60
N GLU A 293 9.54 -2.32 -0.75
CA GLU A 293 10.51 -3.27 -1.27
C GLU A 293 11.10 -2.73 -2.59
N LYS A 294 12.41 -2.88 -2.74
CA LYS A 294 13.15 -2.47 -3.95
C LYS A 294 12.41 -2.96 -5.20
N LYS A 295 12.36 -2.11 -6.25
CA LYS A 295 11.84 -2.50 -7.57
C LYS A 295 12.41 -3.87 -7.94
N SER A 296 11.54 -4.85 -8.20
CA SER A 296 11.98 -6.18 -8.61
C SER A 296 12.86 -6.03 -9.86
N PRO A 297 14.10 -6.56 -9.84
CA PRO A 297 14.98 -6.46 -10.99
C PRO A 297 14.32 -7.08 -12.24
N LEU A 298 14.67 -6.56 -13.41
CA LEU A 298 14.25 -7.18 -14.67
C LEU A 298 14.90 -8.56 -14.76
N LEU A 299 14.11 -9.57 -15.12
CA LEU A 299 14.63 -10.91 -15.39
C LEU A 299 15.05 -11.01 -16.86
N PRO A 300 16.18 -11.68 -17.17
CA PRO A 300 16.50 -12.01 -18.55
C PRO A 300 15.43 -12.92 -19.15
N GLY A 301 15.33 -12.94 -20.49
CA GLY A 301 14.48 -13.88 -21.21
C GLY A 301 14.99 -15.31 -20.99
N LEU A 302 14.28 -16.08 -20.16
CA LEU A 302 14.57 -17.46 -19.82
C LEU A 302 13.44 -18.39 -20.26
N GLU A 303 13.81 -19.60 -20.64
CA GLU A 303 12.89 -20.66 -21.04
C GLU A 303 13.08 -21.91 -20.17
N LYS A 304 12.05 -22.77 -20.15
CA LYS A 304 12.15 -24.06 -19.46
C LYS A 304 13.28 -24.88 -20.09
N GLY A 305 14.18 -25.40 -19.27
CA GLY A 305 15.33 -26.20 -19.69
C GLY A 305 16.64 -25.40 -19.77
N ASP A 306 16.59 -24.07 -19.69
CA ASP A 306 17.81 -23.26 -19.69
C ASP A 306 18.74 -23.64 -18.54
N ALA A 307 20.00 -23.91 -18.89
CA ALA A 307 21.06 -24.15 -17.92
C ALA A 307 21.59 -22.83 -17.38
N LEU A 308 21.75 -22.76 -16.06
CA LEU A 308 22.23 -21.57 -15.35
C LEU A 308 23.59 -21.85 -14.71
N LYS A 309 24.39 -20.79 -14.57
CA LYS A 309 25.65 -20.77 -13.84
C LYS A 309 25.44 -19.96 -12.56
N LEU A 310 25.85 -20.55 -11.44
CA LEU A 310 25.95 -19.85 -10.17
C LEU A 310 27.13 -18.87 -10.23
N ILE A 311 26.84 -17.61 -9.92
CA ILE A 311 27.85 -16.56 -9.76
C ILE A 311 28.19 -16.39 -8.29
N ASN A 312 27.17 -16.29 -7.42
CA ASN A 312 27.37 -16.13 -5.99
C ASN A 312 26.14 -16.59 -5.17
N LEU A 313 26.34 -16.87 -3.88
CA LEU A 313 25.29 -17.12 -2.90
C LEU A 313 25.31 -16.04 -1.82
N PHE A 314 24.13 -15.61 -1.39
CA PHE A 314 23.94 -14.58 -0.36
C PHE A 314 23.09 -15.15 0.78
N PRO A 315 23.71 -15.85 1.75
CA PRO A 315 23.05 -16.16 3.01
C PRO A 315 22.94 -14.88 3.85
N GLU A 316 21.72 -14.49 4.17
CA GLU A 316 21.43 -13.28 4.96
C GLU A 316 20.68 -13.65 6.24
N GLN A 317 21.20 -13.16 7.37
CA GLN A 317 20.57 -13.31 8.68
C GLN A 317 19.47 -12.27 8.85
N HIS A 318 18.33 -12.72 9.36
CA HIS A 318 17.20 -11.88 9.70
C HIS A 318 16.67 -12.21 11.09
N PHE A 319 15.90 -11.27 11.63
CA PHE A 319 15.12 -11.48 12.84
C PHE A 319 13.69 -11.03 12.59
N THR A 320 12.74 -11.83 13.08
CA THR A 320 11.34 -11.41 13.12
C THR A 320 11.24 -10.09 13.88
N GLN A 321 10.40 -9.16 13.40
CA GLN A 321 10.22 -7.86 14.03
C GLN A 321 8.93 -7.84 14.88
N PRO A 322 8.91 -7.09 16.00
CA PRO A 322 7.67 -6.88 16.73
C PRO A 322 6.64 -6.14 15.85
N PRO A 323 5.34 -6.24 16.16
CA PRO A 323 4.34 -5.48 15.43
C PRO A 323 4.63 -3.97 15.54
N PRO A 324 4.50 -3.19 14.44
CA PRO A 324 4.86 -1.79 14.46
C PRO A 324 3.95 -0.99 15.40
N ARG A 325 4.50 0.07 16.00
CA ARG A 325 3.70 1.05 16.74
C ARG A 325 2.68 1.72 15.82
N PHE A 326 1.57 2.18 16.40
CA PHE A 326 0.59 2.93 15.64
C PHE A 326 1.10 4.30 15.24
N THR A 327 0.88 4.66 13.98
CA THR A 327 0.83 6.04 13.52
C THR A 327 -0.62 6.53 13.61
N GLU A 328 -0.86 7.82 13.41
CA GLU A 328 -2.25 8.32 13.32
C GLU A 328 -3.03 7.58 12.21
N ALA A 329 -2.39 7.35 11.05
CA ALA A 329 -3.01 6.61 9.95
C ALA A 329 -3.40 5.18 10.35
N THR A 330 -2.46 4.42 10.93
CA THR A 330 -2.75 3.02 11.28
C THR A 330 -3.73 2.90 12.46
N LEU A 331 -3.74 3.86 13.39
CA LEU A 331 -4.74 3.92 14.45
C LEU A 331 -6.15 4.22 13.91
N ILE A 332 -6.29 5.20 13.02
CA ILE A 332 -7.58 5.53 12.39
C ILE A 332 -8.13 4.34 11.61
N LYS A 333 -7.27 3.67 10.83
CA LYS A 333 -7.62 2.45 10.09
C LYS A 333 -8.15 1.38 11.03
N MET A 334 -7.51 1.17 12.18
CA MET A 334 -7.95 0.18 13.16
C MET A 334 -9.27 0.57 13.83
N LEU A 335 -9.45 1.85 14.22
CA LEU A 335 -10.70 2.35 14.79
C LEU A 335 -11.88 2.23 13.83
N GLU A 336 -11.65 2.41 12.52
CA GLU A 336 -12.64 2.16 11.47
C GLU A 336 -12.97 0.68 11.34
N GLN A 337 -11.97 -0.19 11.21
CA GLN A 337 -12.15 -1.64 11.04
C GLN A 337 -12.92 -2.27 12.22
N TRP A 338 -12.69 -1.76 13.43
CA TRP A 338 -13.35 -2.25 14.64
C TRP A 338 -14.71 -1.57 14.90
N GLY A 339 -15.14 -0.65 14.03
CA GLY A 339 -16.41 0.06 14.17
C GLY A 339 -16.49 0.98 15.39
N ILE A 340 -15.34 1.39 15.95
CA ILE A 340 -15.24 2.24 17.14
C ILE A 340 -15.29 3.72 16.74
N GLY A 341 -14.51 4.10 15.73
CA GLY A 341 -14.47 5.47 15.23
C GLY A 341 -15.64 5.79 14.30
N ARG A 342 -15.92 7.08 14.13
CA ARG A 342 -16.86 7.64 13.16
C ARG A 342 -16.21 8.84 12.47
N PRO A 343 -16.68 9.24 11.28
CA PRO A 343 -16.18 10.44 10.59
C PRO A 343 -16.01 11.67 11.48
N SER A 344 -16.93 11.89 12.42
CA SER A 344 -16.92 13.03 13.33
C SER A 344 -15.98 12.87 14.55
N THR A 345 -15.42 11.69 14.80
CA THR A 345 -14.70 11.36 16.04
C THR A 345 -13.30 10.80 15.86
N TYR A 346 -12.80 10.66 14.63
CA TYR A 346 -11.43 10.17 14.39
C TYR A 346 -10.34 11.17 14.79
N ALA A 347 -10.57 12.47 14.59
CA ALA A 347 -9.57 13.54 14.68
C ALA A 347 -9.47 14.21 16.06
#